data_AF-A0A5N7YD29-F1
#
_entry.id   AF-A0A5N7YD29-F1
#
_cell.length_a   1.000
_cell.length_b   1.000
_cell.length_c   1.000
_cell.angle_alpha   90.00
_cell.angle_beta   90.00
_cell.angle_gamma   90.00
#
_symmetry.space_group_name_H-M   'P 1'
#
loop_
_entity.id
_entity.type
_entity.pdbx_description
1 polymer ?
#
loop_
_entity_poly.entity_id
_entity_poly.type
_entity_poly.pdbx_seq_one_letter_code
_entity_poly.pdbx_strand_id
1 'polypeptide(L)' 'MDLPAKMKAIRAKENLTQEDFCREVDISLSSWKKYEASITDMGLAPFLKVANHPRFKKYALWLTTGETAPEYGQVSPL' A
#
# COMPACT_ATOMS: atom_id res chain seq x y z
N MET A 1 -10.37 3.26 -7.52
CA MET A 1 -9.96 3.43 -6.11
C MET A 1 -8.90 4.51 -6.05
N ASP A 2 -8.98 5.39 -5.06
CA ASP A 2 -7.90 6.33 -4.76
C ASP A 2 -6.72 5.59 -4.09
N LEU A 3 -5.56 6.25 -4.03
CA LEU A 3 -4.36 5.64 -3.46
C LEU A 3 -4.54 5.24 -1.99
N PRO A 4 -5.19 6.04 -1.12
CA PRO A 4 -5.56 5.65 0.24
C PRO A 4 -6.37 4.35 0.33
N ALA A 5 -7.43 4.19 -0.47
CA ALA A 5 -8.22 2.96 -0.46
C ALA A 5 -7.39 1.76 -0.94
N LYS A 6 -6.53 1.95 -1.95
CA LYS A 6 -5.65 0.88 -2.42
C LYS A 6 -4.69 0.39 -1.32
N MET A 7 -4.10 1.32 -0.58
CA MET A 7 -3.22 1.01 0.54
C MET A 7 -3.94 0.29 1.68
N LYS A 8 -5.16 0.74 2.01
CA LYS A 8 -6.02 0.09 3.00
C LYS A 8 -6.34 -1.35 2.60
N ALA A 9 -6.61 -1.61 1.32
CA ALA A 9 -6.86 -2.95 0.82
C ALA A 9 -5.65 -3.88 0.99
N ILE A 10 -4.43 -3.40 0.67
CA ILE A 10 -3.19 -4.15 0.91
C ILE A 10 -3.04 -4.51 2.38
N ARG A 11 -3.18 -3.51 3.27
CA ARG A 11 -3.06 -3.72 4.72
C ARG A 11 -4.09 -4.74 5.25
N ALA A 12 -5.34 -4.62 4.79
CA ALA A 12 -6.41 -5.54 5.18
C ALA A 12 -6.14 -6.97 4.70
N LYS A 13 -5.67 -7.14 3.45
CA LYS A 13 -5.33 -8.46 2.90
C LYS A 13 -4.18 -9.14 3.65
N GLU A 14 -3.23 -8.35 4.11
CA GLU A 14 -2.06 -8.82 4.85
C GLU A 14 -2.33 -9.01 6.35
N ASN A 15 -3.56 -8.75 6.79
CA ASN A 15 -4.01 -8.82 8.18
C ASN A 15 -3.12 -8.03 9.14
N LEU A 16 -2.71 -6.83 8.72
CA LEU A 16 -1.85 -5.95 9.49
C LEU A 16 -2.64 -4.84 10.18
N THR A 17 -2.27 -4.54 11.41
CA THR A 17 -2.69 -3.30 12.08
C THR A 17 -2.07 -2.10 11.35
N GLN A 18 -2.59 -0.89 11.59
CA GLN A 18 -1.95 0.32 11.06
C GLN A 18 -0.52 0.47 11.58
N GLU A 19 -0.28 0.13 12.85
CA GLU A 19 1.04 0.21 13.48
C GLU A 19 2.04 -0.77 12.86
N ASP A 20 1.64 -2.04 12.69
CA ASP A 20 2.50 -3.04 12.05
C ASP A 20 2.84 -2.64 10.62
N PHE A 21 1.84 -2.22 9.84
CA PHE A 21 2.05 -1.78 8.47
C PHE A 21 3.05 -0.61 8.41
N CYS A 22 2.84 0.41 9.25
CA CYS A 22 3.71 1.58 9.36
C CYS A 22 5.15 1.21 9.71
N ARG A 23 5.34 0.24 10.62
CA ARG A 23 6.66 -0.28 11.01
C ARG A 23 7.35 -0.99 9.85
N GLU A 24 6.62 -1.80 9.07
CA GLU A 24 7.18 -2.55 7.93
C GLU A 24 7.65 -1.61 6.81
N VAL A 25 6.89 -0.56 6.50
CA VAL A 25 7.22 0.36 5.40
C VAL A 25 7.94 1.63 5.86
N ASP A 26 8.32 1.72 7.13
CA ASP A 26 9.01 2.88 7.71
C ASP A 26 8.27 4.21 7.42
N ILE A 27 6.98 4.24 7.73
CA ILE A 27 6.14 5.45 7.66
C ILE A 27 5.57 5.72 9.05
N SER A 28 5.63 6.96 9.52
CA SER A 28 5.03 7.32 10.81
C SER A 28 3.52 7.06 10.81
N LEU A 29 2.98 6.50 11.90
CA LEU A 29 1.54 6.27 12.07
C LEU A 29 0.70 7.54 11.89
N SER A 30 1.21 8.70 12.33
CA SER A 30 0.54 10.00 12.18
C SER A 30 0.35 10.37 10.70
N SER A 31 1.39 10.22 9.87
CA SER A 31 1.30 10.43 8.42
C SER A 31 0.38 9.42 7.76
N TRP A 32 0.49 8.14 8.15
CA TRP A 32 -0.37 7.08 7.61
C TRP A 32 -1.86 7.33 7.85
N LYS A 33 -2.23 7.77 9.06
CA LYS A 33 -3.61 8.16 9.38
C LYS A 33 -4.12 9.28 8.49
N LYS A 34 -3.29 10.28 8.17
CA LYS A 34 -3.65 11.36 7.23
C LYS A 34 -3.84 10.85 5.81
N TYR A 35 -3.01 9.91 5.36
CA TYR A 35 -3.15 9.27 4.06
C TYR A 35 -4.44 8.44 3.99
N GLU A 36 -4.69 7.53 4.94
CA GLU A 36 -5.91 6.71 4.94
C GLU A 36 -7.20 7.53 5.07
N ALA A 37 -7.14 8.69 5.74
CA ALA A 37 -8.27 9.61 5.87
C ALA A 37 -8.40 10.60 4.70
N SER A 38 -7.54 10.49 3.68
CA SER A 38 -7.47 11.41 2.52
C SER A 38 -7.33 12.90 2.92
N ILE A 39 -6.73 13.17 4.08
CA ILE A 39 -6.44 14.53 4.59
C ILE A 39 -5.20 15.11 3.89
N THR A 40 -4.27 14.24 3.49
CA THR A 40 -3.03 14.62 2.83
C THR A 40 -2.76 13.64 1.71
N ASP A 41 -2.34 14.15 0.55
CA ASP A 41 -1.94 13.31 -0.56
C ASP A 41 -0.62 12.61 -0.25
N MET A 42 -0.54 11.33 -0.62
CA MET A 42 0.67 10.55 -0.46
C MET A 42 1.67 10.92 -1.56
N GLY A 43 2.85 11.41 -1.15
CA GLY A 43 3.95 11.68 -2.08
C GLY A 43 4.60 10.41 -2.64
N LEU A 44 5.51 10.58 -3.61
CA LEU A 44 6.20 9.47 -4.27
C LEU A 44 7.05 8.63 -3.30
N ALA A 45 7.72 9.25 -2.33
CA ALA A 45 8.58 8.53 -1.38
C ALA A 45 7.83 7.45 -0.56
N PRO A 46 6.75 7.76 0.18
CA PRO A 46 5.97 6.75 0.90
C PRO A 46 5.34 5.71 -0.04
N PHE A 47 4.93 6.11 -1.25
CA PHE A 47 4.45 5.17 -2.25
C PHE A 47 5.51 4.12 -2.62
N LEU A 48 6.74 4.57 -2.93
CA LEU A 48 7.85 3.67 -3.28
C LEU A 48 8.25 2.76 -2.12
N LYS A 49 8.15 3.21 -0.86
CA LYS A 49 8.39 2.34 0.29
C LYS A 49 7.44 1.15 0.30
N VAL A 50 6.15 1.36 0.01
CA VAL A 50 5.17 0.26 -0.08
C VAL A 50 5.40 -0.57 -1.34
N ALA A 51 5.47 0.05 -2.52
CA ALA A 51 5.52 -0.64 -3.80
C ALA A 51 6.79 -1.50 -3.97
N ASN A 52 7.92 -1.10 -3.36
CA ASN A 52 9.17 -1.85 -3.41
C ASN A 52 9.38 -2.78 -2.20
N HIS A 53 8.48 -2.77 -1.22
CA HIS A 53 8.63 -3.62 -0.04
C HIS A 53 8.57 -5.11 -0.43
N PRO A 54 9.48 -5.99 0.05
CA PRO A 54 9.50 -7.40 -0.33
C PRO A 54 8.16 -8.12 -0.15
N ARG A 55 7.39 -7.74 0.87
CA ARG A 55 6.06 -8.30 1.17
C ARG A 55 4.95 -7.75 0.26
N PHE A 56 5.04 -6.49 -0.15
CA PHE A 56 3.96 -5.77 -0.84
C PHE A 56 4.22 -5.56 -2.34
N LYS A 57 5.42 -5.82 -2.84
CA LYS A 57 5.79 -5.69 -4.27
C LYS A 57 4.93 -6.50 -5.23
N LYS A 58 4.28 -7.56 -4.74
CA LYS A 58 3.29 -8.36 -5.48
C LYS A 58 2.03 -7.56 -5.84
N TYR A 59 1.80 -6.40 -5.22
CA TYR A 59 0.68 -5.51 -5.52
C TYR A 59 1.09 -4.31 -6.39
N ALA A 60 2.33 -4.22 -6.86
CA ALA A 60 2.88 -3.02 -7.50
C ALA A 60 2.19 -2.67 -8.83
N LEU A 61 1.90 -3.67 -9.66
CA LEU A 61 1.17 -3.48 -10.92
C LEU A 61 -0.25 -2.96 -10.63
N TRP A 62 -0.92 -3.57 -9.66
CA TRP A 62 -2.27 -3.18 -9.26
C TRP A 62 -2.31 -1.77 -8.62
N LEU A 63 -1.28 -1.41 -7.84
CA LEU A 63 -1.14 -0.09 -7.24
C LEU A 63 -1.08 1.01 -8.30
N THR A 64 -0.33 0.78 -9.38
CA THR A 64 -0.08 1.77 -10.44
C THR A 64 -1.15 1.77 -11.53
N THR A 65 -1.49 0.61 -12.09
CA THR A 65 -2.37 0.47 -13.27
C THR A 65 -3.77 -0.02 -12.92
N GLY A 66 -3.94 -0.68 -11.78
CA GLY A 66 -5.18 -1.40 -11.43
C GLY A 66 -5.29 -2.79 -12.04
N GLU A 67 -4.31 -3.21 -12.85
CA GLU A 67 -4.25 -4.53 -13.47
C GLU A 67 -3.54 -5.55 -12.58
N THR A 68 -3.70 -6.84 -12.92
CA THR A 68 -3.01 -7.96 -12.28
C THR A 68 -2.37 -8.84 -13.36
N ALA A 69 -1.29 -9.52 -12.99
CA ALA A 69 -0.61 -10.50 -13.83
C ALA A 69 -0.10 -11.65 -12.93
N PRO A 70 -1.00 -12.56 -12.51
CA PRO A 70 -0.69 -13.61 -11.54
C PRO A 70 0.48 -14.51 -11.94
N GLU A 71 0.67 -14.73 -13.25
CA GLU A 71 1.77 -15.48 -13.84
C GLU A 71 3.15 -14.87 -13.56
N TYR A 72 3.22 -13.56 -13.29
CA TYR A 72 4.42 -12.84 -12.85
C TYR A 72 4.40 -12.51 -11.35
N GLY A 73 3.48 -13.11 -10.59
CA GLY A 73 3.31 -12.85 -9.16
C GLY A 73 2.74 -11.46 -8.84
N GLN A 74 2.16 -10.77 -9.82
CA GLN A 74 1.47 -9.49 -9.62
C GLN A 74 -0.03 -9.73 -9.39
N VAL A 75 -0.51 -9.46 -8.20
CA VAL A 75 -1.86 -9.83 -7.73
C VAL A 75 -2.61 -8.62 -7.17
N SER A 76 -3.93 -8.77 -7.06
CA SER A 76 -4.79 -7.81 -6.37
C SER A 76 -4.93 -8.21 -4.89
N PRO A 77 -4.96 -7.26 -3.94
CA PRO A 77 -5.31 -7.53 -2.56
C PRO A 77 -6.82 -7.70 -2.34
N LEU A 78 -7.65 -7.22 -3.28
CA LEU A 78 -9.10 -7.45 -3.32
C LEU A 78 -9.42 -8.93 -3.59
#